data_AF-A0AAW5QV44-F1
#
_entry.id   AF-A0AAW5QV44-F1
#
_cell.length_a   1.000
_cell.length_b   1.000
_cell.length_c   1.000
_cell.angle_alpha   90.00
_cell.angle_beta   90.00
_cell.angle_gamma   90.00
#
_symmetry.space_group_name_H-M   'P 1'
#
loop_
_entity.id
_entity.type
_entity.pdbx_description
1 polymer ?
#
loop_
_entity_poly.entity_id
_entity_poly.type
_entity_poly.pdbx_seq_one_letter_code
_entity_poly.pdbx_strand_id
1 'polypeptide(L)' 'GEFDVVMISNFETPPWAEYGGLTNLSPYIEQTDGYDADDIIPSRREALSYEGDLYSVPFYGESSVRMYRTDLFEQAGITL' A
#
# COMPACT_ATOMS: atom_id res chain seq x y z
N GLY A 1 18.58 -10.98 -11.10
CA GLY A 1 18.35 -10.97 -9.65
C GLY A 1 18.21 -12.39 -9.18
N GLU A 2 18.21 -12.62 -7.87
CA GLU A 2 17.86 -13.94 -7.30
C GLU A 2 16.36 -14.23 -7.39
N PHE A 3 15.54 -13.16 -7.46
CA PHE A 3 14.08 -13.23 -7.53
C PHE A 3 13.56 -12.31 -8.64
N ASP A 4 12.49 -12.74 -9.32
CA ASP A 4 11.79 -11.95 -10.34
C ASP A 4 10.65 -11.10 -9.73
N VAL A 5 10.05 -11.57 -8.64
CA VAL A 5 8.98 -10.88 -7.89
C VAL A 5 9.25 -11.07 -6.41
N VAL A 6 9.11 -10.00 -5.65
CA VAL A 6 9.37 -9.96 -4.21
C VAL A 6 8.29 -9.16 -3.50
N MET A 7 7.91 -9.61 -2.30
CA MET A 7 7.05 -8.82 -1.41
C MET A 7 7.94 -7.85 -0.63
N ILE A 8 7.66 -6.56 -0.76
CA ILE A 8 8.31 -5.48 -0.03
C ILE A 8 7.28 -4.68 0.76
N SER A 9 7.74 -3.94 1.76
CA SER A 9 6.91 -2.97 2.44
C SER A 9 6.61 -1.77 1.52
N ASN A 10 5.45 -1.14 1.67
CA ASN A 10 5.12 0.06 0.90
C ASN A 10 6.13 1.20 1.16
N PHE A 11 6.73 1.26 2.36
CA PHE A 11 7.76 2.25 2.69
C PHE A 11 9.07 2.07 1.92
N GLU A 12 9.30 0.88 1.36
CA GLU A 12 10.53 0.54 0.66
C GLU A 12 10.43 0.81 -0.84
N THR A 13 9.23 1.06 -1.39
CA THR A 13 9.05 1.23 -2.84
C THR A 13 9.82 2.44 -3.38
N PRO A 14 9.70 3.66 -2.83
CA PRO A 14 10.43 4.81 -3.35
C PRO A 14 11.96 4.66 -3.34
N PRO A 15 12.63 4.25 -2.24
CA PRO A 15 14.08 4.11 -2.25
C PRO A 15 14.58 2.98 -3.17
N TRP A 16 13.82 1.89 -3.34
CA TRP A 16 14.20 0.85 -4.29
C TRP A 16 13.98 1.28 -5.75
N ALA A 17 12.95 2.08 -6.04
CA ALA A 17 12.73 2.67 -7.35
C ALA A 17 13.83 3.68 -7.70
N GLU A 18 14.21 4.56 -6.78
CA GLU A 18 15.32 5.50 -6.92
C GLU A 18 16.66 4.80 -7.17
N TYR A 19 16.92 3.68 -6.49
CA TYR A 19 18.11 2.86 -6.71
C TYR A 19 18.09 2.11 -8.06
N GLY A 20 16.95 2.07 -8.76
CA GLY A 20 16.76 1.29 -9.99
C GLY A 20 16.59 -0.21 -9.73
N GLY A 21 16.25 -0.60 -8.50
CA GLY A 21 16.02 -2.00 -8.10
C GLY A 21 14.63 -2.52 -8.46
N LEU A 22 13.68 -1.63 -8.79
CA LEU A 22 12.31 -1.97 -9.19
C LEU A 22 12.05 -1.59 -10.65
N THR A 23 11.22 -2.39 -11.31
CA THR A 23 10.73 -2.10 -12.65
C THR A 23 9.56 -1.13 -12.56
N ASN A 24 9.53 -0.12 -13.41
CA ASN A 24 8.36 0.75 -13.58
C ASN A 24 7.19 -0.08 -14.13
N LEU A 25 6.10 -0.16 -13.35
CA LEU A 25 4.92 -0.96 -13.65
C LEU A 25 3.85 -0.17 -14.41
N SER A 26 3.90 1.17 -14.47
CA SER A 26 2.89 1.99 -15.15
C SER A 26 2.62 1.52 -16.59
N PRO A 27 3.64 1.24 -17.44
CA PRO A 27 3.37 0.78 -18.81
C PRO A 27 2.67 -0.58 -18.87
N TYR A 28 2.93 -1.47 -17.91
CA TYR A 28 2.29 -2.79 -17.86
C TYR A 28 0.85 -2.67 -17.38
N ILE A 29 0.61 -1.80 -16.41
CA ILE A 29 -0.71 -1.47 -15.89
C ILE A 29 -1.60 -0.91 -16.99
N GLU A 30 -1.11 0.08 -17.76
CA GLU A 30 -1.85 0.70 -18.87
C GLU A 30 -2.24 -0.30 -19.98
N GLN A 31 -1.45 -1.37 -20.15
CA GLN A 31 -1.67 -2.42 -21.14
C GLN A 31 -2.47 -3.62 -20.60
N THR A 32 -2.80 -3.63 -19.31
CA THR A 32 -3.51 -4.76 -18.68
C THR A 32 -5.01 -4.46 -18.65
N ASP A 33 -5.75 -5.12 -19.55
CA ASP A 33 -7.21 -5.01 -19.61
C ASP A 33 -7.85 -5.35 -18.26
N GLY A 34 -8.62 -4.39 -17.73
CA GLY A 34 -9.35 -4.55 -16.47
C GLY A 34 -8.54 -4.23 -15.21
N TYR A 35 -7.26 -3.84 -15.33
CA TYR A 35 -6.52 -3.29 -14.19
C TYR A 35 -6.82 -1.80 -14.05
N ASP A 36 -7.43 -1.40 -12.94
CA ASP A 36 -7.73 0.00 -12.63
C ASP A 36 -6.80 0.52 -11.52
N ALA A 37 -5.85 1.38 -11.90
CA ALA A 37 -4.92 1.99 -10.94
C ALA A 37 -5.57 3.05 -10.04
N ASP A 38 -6.73 3.59 -10.44
CA ASP A 38 -7.48 4.57 -9.64
C ASP A 38 -8.32 3.90 -8.54
N ASP A 39 -8.50 2.57 -8.58
CA ASP A 39 -9.14 1.79 -7.51
C ASP A 39 -8.21 1.61 -6.27
N ILE A 40 -6.93 1.93 -6.41
CA ILE A 40 -5.98 1.92 -5.31
C ILE A 40 -6.23 3.16 -4.42
N ILE A 41 -6.41 2.94 -3.11
CA ILE A 41 -6.54 4.02 -2.11
C ILE A 41 -5.43 5.06 -2.34
N PRO A 42 -5.73 6.38 -2.48
CA PRO A 42 -4.77 7.37 -2.95
C PRO A 42 -3.45 7.41 -2.17
N SER A 43 -3.51 7.31 -0.84
CA SER A 43 -2.32 7.30 0.03
C SER A 43 -1.47 6.03 -0.15
N ARG A 44 -2.09 4.92 -0.56
CA ARG A 44 -1.36 3.70 -0.94
C ARG A 44 -0.75 3.86 -2.31
N ARG A 45 -1.48 4.40 -3.29
CA ARG A 45 -0.95 4.66 -4.63
C ARG A 45 0.31 5.53 -4.56
N GLU A 46 0.25 6.63 -3.82
CA GLU A 46 1.40 7.53 -3.61
C GLU A 46 2.60 6.81 -2.97
N ALA A 47 2.37 5.99 -1.94
CA ALA A 47 3.45 5.25 -1.28
C ALA A 47 4.09 4.17 -2.17
N LEU A 48 3.37 3.66 -3.16
CA LEU A 48 3.85 2.65 -4.12
C LEU A 48 4.41 3.30 -5.40
N SER A 49 4.51 4.62 -5.42
CA SER A 49 4.97 5.39 -6.58
C SER A 49 6.31 6.07 -6.34
N TYR A 50 7.02 6.30 -7.44
CA TYR A 50 8.22 7.12 -7.50
C TYR A 50 8.17 7.97 -8.78
N GLU A 51 8.42 9.26 -8.66
CA GLU A 51 8.31 10.25 -9.76
C GLU A 51 6.99 10.22 -10.54
N GLY A 52 5.90 9.81 -9.88
CA GLY A 52 4.55 9.76 -10.45
C GLY A 52 4.16 8.40 -11.06
N ASP A 53 5.11 7.47 -11.18
CA ASP A 53 4.89 6.14 -11.73
C ASP A 53 4.77 5.08 -10.63
N LEU A 54 3.98 4.02 -10.88
CA LEU A 54 3.87 2.89 -9.95
C LEU A 54 5.04 1.92 -10.13
N TYR A 55 5.72 1.59 -9.03
CA TYR A 55 6.85 0.65 -9.02
C TYR A 55 6.56 -0.63 -8.22
N SER A 56 5.42 -0.67 -7.53
CA SER A 56 4.90 -1.86 -6.87
C SER A 56 3.36 -1.82 -6.86
N VAL A 57 2.73 -2.95 -6.57
CA VAL A 57 1.26 -3.07 -6.49
C VAL A 57 0.84 -3.62 -5.13
N PRO A 58 -0.33 -3.24 -4.59
CA PRO A 58 -0.80 -3.76 -3.32
C PRO A 58 -1.06 -5.27 -3.39
N PHE A 59 -0.51 -6.04 -2.44
CA PHE A 59 -0.87 -7.46 -2.25
C PHE A 59 -1.93 -7.63 -1.14
N TYR A 60 -1.78 -6.89 -0.05
CA TYR A 60 -2.73 -6.81 1.06
C TYR A 60 -2.61 -5.46 1.75
N GLY A 61 -3.61 -5.11 2.56
CA GLY A 61 -3.60 -3.92 3.39
C GLY A 61 -3.94 -4.26 4.83
N GLU A 62 -3.22 -3.66 5.78
CA GLU A 62 -3.50 -3.77 7.20
C GLU A 62 -3.81 -2.40 7.79
N SER A 63 -4.68 -2.43 8.81
CA SER A 63 -4.98 -1.27 9.64
C SER A 63 -5.23 -1.74 11.07
N SER A 64 -4.87 -0.88 12.03
CA SER A 64 -5.14 -1.11 13.44
C SER A 64 -6.35 -0.31 13.86
N VAL A 65 -7.33 -0.98 14.46
CA VAL A 65 -8.50 -0.33 15.07
C VAL A 65 -8.48 -0.51 16.57
N ARG A 66 -8.96 0.49 17.32
CA ARG A 66 -9.11 0.39 18.77
C ARG A 66 -10.39 -0.39 19.09
N MET A 67 -10.24 -1.61 19.59
CA MET A 67 -11.33 -2.38 20.17
C MET A 67 -11.34 -2.20 21.69
N TYR A 68 -12.52 -2.02 22.28
CA TYR A 68 -12.66 -1.84 23.73
C TYR A 68 -13.99 -2.43 24.23
N ARG A 69 -14.07 -2.68 25.55
CA ARG A 69 -15.26 -3.20 26.24
C ARG A 69 -16.21 -2.04 26.59
N THR A 70 -17.29 -1.93 25.82
CA THR A 70 -18.27 -0.84 25.99
C THR A 70 -18.90 -0.84 27.39
N ASP A 71 -19.25 -2.01 27.91
CA ASP A 71 -19.87 -2.17 29.24
C ASP A 71 -18.97 -1.73 30.39
N LEU A 72 -17.65 -1.96 30.29
CA LEU A 72 -16.69 -1.49 31.30
C LEU A 72 -16.48 0.02 31.21
N PHE A 73 -16.53 0.59 30.00
CA PHE A 73 -16.42 2.04 29.80
C PHE A 73 -17.66 2.74 30.36
N GLU A 74 -18.86 2.23 30.09
CA GLU A 74 -20.11 2.73 30.65
C GLU A 74 -20.13 2.64 32.18
N GLN A 75 -19.71 1.50 32.76
CA GLN A 75 -19.61 1.34 34.22
C GLN A 75 -18.64 2.35 34.86
N ALA A 76 -17.56 2.69 34.17
CA ALA A 76 -16.59 3.68 34.63
C ALA A 76 -17.00 5.13 34.31
N GLY A 77 -18.13 5.35 33.62
CA GLY A 77 -18.57 6.68 33.17
C GLY A 77 -17.65 7.32 32.12
N ILE A 78 -16.90 6.51 31.36
CA ILE A 78 -15.95 6.95 30.33
C ILE A 78 -16.62 6.92 28.96
N THR A 79 -16.62 8.07 28.27
CA THR A 79 -17.01 8.18 26.86
C THR A 79 -15.77 8.22 25.98
N LEU A 80 -15.77 7.47 24.87
CA LEU A 80 -14.69 7.46 23.88
C LEU A 80 -14.81 8.64 22.91
#